data_AF-A0A2W4A960-F1
#
_entry.id   AF-A0A2W4A960-F1
#
_cell.length_a   1.000
_cell.length_b   1.000
_cell.length_c   1.000
_cell.angle_alpha   90.00
_cell.angle_beta   90.00
_cell.angle_gamma   90.00
#
_symmetry.space_group_name_H-M   'P 1'
#
loop_
_entity.id
_entity.type
_entity.pdbx_description
1 polymer ?
#
loop_
_entity_poly.entity_id
_entity_poly.type
_entity_poly.pdbx_seq_one_letter_code
_entity_poly.pdbx_strand_id
1 'polypeptide(L)' 'MKIEFRILDKTTSSFKVVYFQKWDKRQPLFTSDSQSAKKYWHDRLAEEDINLLQKAKSETAITVSIKLVP' A
#
# COMPACT_ATOMS: atom_id res chain seq x y z
N MET A 1 10.61 7.76 2.98
CA MET A 1 10.28 6.44 2.42
C MET A 1 8.82 6.11 2.68
N LYS A 2 8.12 5.52 1.72
CA LYS A 2 6.67 5.25 1.71
C LYS A 2 6.44 3.89 1.06
N ILE A 3 5.40 3.18 1.48
CA ILE A 3 5.05 1.90 0.84
C ILE A 3 4.12 2.18 -0.34
N GLU A 4 4.62 1.93 -1.55
CA GLU A 4 3.88 1.99 -2.82
C GLU A 4 3.29 0.62 -3.14
N PHE A 5 2.03 0.62 -3.53
CA PHE A 5 1.30 -0.51 -4.09
C PHE A 5 0.99 -0.21 -5.55
N ARG A 6 1.36 -1.14 -6.42
CA ARG A 6 0.81 -1.21 -7.78
C ARG A 6 -0.27 -2.26 -7.76
N ILE A 7 -1.48 -1.86 -8.09
CA ILE A 7 -2.65 -2.72 -8.08
C ILE A 7 -3.27 -2.77 -9.48
N LEU A 8 -3.86 -3.91 -9.81
CA LEU A 8 -4.84 -4.03 -10.87
C LEU A 8 -6.22 -3.88 -10.24
N ASP A 9 -6.90 -2.80 -10.55
CA ASP A 9 -8.29 -2.59 -10.16
C ASP A 9 -9.19 -3.41 -11.09
N LYS A 10 -9.89 -4.41 -10.52
CA LYS A 10 -10.76 -5.31 -11.28
C LYS A 10 -12.03 -4.61 -11.79
N THR A 11 -12.47 -3.55 -11.12
CA THR A 11 -13.70 -2.84 -11.47
C THR A 11 -13.53 -2.01 -12.73
N THR A 12 -12.35 -1.39 -12.88
CA THR A 12 -12.01 -0.53 -14.02
C THR A 12 -11.06 -1.20 -15.01
N SER A 13 -10.60 -2.43 -14.71
CA SER A 13 -9.57 -3.15 -15.45
C SER A 13 -8.32 -2.30 -15.73
N SER A 14 -7.91 -1.50 -14.75
CA SER A 14 -6.83 -0.53 -14.89
C SER A 14 -5.74 -0.71 -13.84
N PHE A 15 -4.50 -0.40 -14.22
CA PHE A 15 -3.38 -0.37 -13.28
C PHE A 15 -3.36 0.96 -12.54
N LYS A 16 -3.32 0.90 -11.21
CA LYS A 16 -3.27 2.07 -10.34
C LYS A 16 -2.10 1.97 -9.39
N VAL A 17 -1.55 3.13 -9.04
CA VAL A 17 -0.57 3.28 -7.97
C VAL A 17 -1.27 3.89 -6.77
N VAL A 18 -1.16 3.24 -5.62
CA VAL A 18 -1.67 3.73 -4.34
C VAL A 18 -0.60 3.58 -3.29
N TYR A 19 -0.67 4.37 -2.23
CA TYR A 19 0.30 4.37 -1.16
C TYR A 19 -0.38 4.02 0.15
N PHE A 20 0.33 3.28 1.00
CA PHE A 20 -0.15 3.03 2.35
C PHE A 20 -0.16 4.33 3.17
N GLN A 21 -1.33 4.68 3.72
CA GLN A 21 -1.51 5.90 4.50
C GLN A 21 -1.40 5.65 6.00
N LYS A 22 -2.18 4.71 6.52
CA LYS A 22 -2.20 4.33 7.94
C LYS A 22 -3.05 3.08 8.14
N TRP A 23 -2.94 2.48 9.31
CA TRP A 23 -3.92 1.52 9.80
C TRP A 23 -5.11 2.27 10.40
N ASP A 24 -6.32 1.95 9.96
CA ASP A 24 -7.55 2.29 10.67
C ASP A 24 -8.09 1.04 11.36
N LYS A 25 -7.88 0.99 12.68
CA LYS A 25 -8.08 -0.21 13.52
C LYS A 25 -7.23 -1.39 13.03
N ARG A 26 -7.79 -2.25 12.17
CA ARG A 26 -7.12 -3.43 11.58
C ARG A 26 -7.19 -3.45 10.05
N GLN A 27 -7.73 -2.39 9.45
CA GLN A 27 -7.85 -2.28 8.01
C GLN A 27 -6.81 -1.28 7.50
N PRO A 28 -6.05 -1.63 6.44
CA PRO A 28 -5.11 -0.70 5.86
C PRO A 28 -5.84 0.34 5.03
N LEU A 29 -5.56 1.61 5.28
CA LEU A 29 -6.02 2.71 4.43
C LEU A 29 -4.95 3.06 3.41
N PHE A 30 -5.41 3.27 2.18
CA PHE A 30 -4.58 3.64 1.05
C PHE A 30 -5.02 5.00 0.48
N THR A 31 -4.08 5.70 -0.13
CA THR A 31 -4.30 6.99 -0.79
C THR A 31 -3.60 7.00 -2.15
N SER A 32 -4.15 7.72 -3.13
CA SER A 32 -3.45 8.00 -4.39
C SER A 32 -2.45 9.16 -4.25
N ASP A 33 -2.61 10.01 -3.22
CA ASP A 33 -1.70 11.10 -2.95
C ASP A 33 -0.48 10.62 -2.16
N SER A 34 0.67 10.65 -2.81
CA SER A 34 1.94 10.25 -2.19
C SER A 34 2.31 11.14 -1.00
N GLN A 35 1.87 12.41 -0.92
CA GLN A 35 2.24 13.30 0.18
C GLN A 35 1.54 12.90 1.49
N SER A 36 0.32 12.40 1.37
CA SER A 36 -0.49 11.88 2.47
C SER A 36 -0.08 10.47 2.93
N ALA A 37 0.84 9.80 2.24
CA ALA A 37 1.28 8.45 2.59
C ALA A 37 2.08 8.40 3.90
N LYS A 38 2.07 7.25 4.58
CA LYS A 38 2.90 7.02 5.77
C LYS A 38 4.37 7.15 5.39
N LYS A 39 5.08 8.01 6.14
CA LYS A 39 6.52 8.19 5.99
C LYS A 39 7.25 7.34 7.02
N TYR A 40 8.16 6.52 6.54
CA TYR A 40 9.07 5.71 7.34
C TYR A 40 10.46 6.35 7.30
N TRP A 41 11.14 6.31 8.45
CA TRP A 41 12.53 6.75 8.59
C TRP A 41 13.53 5.65 8.23
N HIS A 42 13.18 4.38 8.44
CA HIS A 42 14.03 3.22 8.16
C HIS A 42 13.22 2.04 7.61
N ASP A 43 13.85 1.24 6.76
CA ASP A 43 13.25 0.07 6.09
C ASP A 43 12.70 -0.94 7.09
N ARG A 44 13.42 -1.16 8.20
CA ARG A 44 13.01 -2.08 9.27
C ARG A 44 11.64 -1.73 9.87
N LEU A 45 11.32 -0.43 9.96
CA LEU A 45 10.01 0.02 10.45
C LEU A 45 8.89 -0.21 9.42
N ALA A 46 9.24 -0.21 8.13
CA ALA A 46 8.29 -0.50 7.06
C ALA A 46 8.07 -2.00 6.89
N GLU A 47 9.05 -2.83 7.23
CA GLU A 47 9.04 -4.29 7.02
C GLU A 47 7.88 -4.98 7.77
N GLU A 48 7.59 -4.57 9.00
CA GLU A 48 6.44 -5.08 9.76
C GLU A 48 5.10 -4.78 9.05
N ASP A 49 4.92 -3.54 8.61
CA ASP A 49 3.71 -3.12 7.88
C ASP A 49 3.62 -3.84 6.52
N ILE A 50 4.72 -3.98 5.78
CA ILE A 50 4.77 -4.71 4.50
C ILE A 50 4.34 -6.17 4.71
N ASN A 51 4.86 -6.84 5.73
CA ASN A 51 4.52 -8.24 6.03
C ASN A 51 3.03 -8.43 6.36
N LEU A 52 2.41 -7.46 7.02
CA LEU A 52 0.97 -7.46 7.27
C LEU A 52 0.17 -7.16 5.99
N LEU A 53 0.59 -6.17 5.22
CA LEU A 53 -0.08 -5.75 3.99
C LEU A 53 -0.01 -6.80 2.88
N GLN A 54 1.06 -7.59 2.80
CA GLN A 54 1.16 -8.73 1.87
C GLN A 54 0.09 -9.79 2.11
N LYS A 55 -0.40 -9.92 3.35
CA LYS A 55 -1.46 -10.86 3.71
C LYS A 55 -2.86 -10.32 3.44
N ALA A 56 -2.99 -8.99 3.24
CA ALA A 56 -4.27 -8.36 2.99
C ALA A 56 -4.77 -8.73 1.58
N LYS A 57 -6.00 -9.24 1.51
CA LYS A 57 -6.69 -9.53 0.24
C LYS A 57 -7.79 -8.49 0.02
N SER A 58 -7.92 -8.04 -1.22
CA SER A 58 -9.02 -7.18 -1.66
C SER A 58 -9.88 -7.93 -2.67
N GLU A 59 -11.20 -7.79 -2.56
CA GLU A 59 -12.14 -8.35 -3.52
C GLU A 59 -12.06 -7.61 -4.87
N THR A 60 -11.83 -6.30 -4.82
CA THR A 60 -11.90 -5.38 -5.97
C THR A 60 -10.54 -5.09 -6.61
N ALA A 61 -9.43 -5.45 -5.97
CA ALA A 61 -8.09 -5.16 -6.47
C ALA A 61 -7.14 -6.34 -6.29
N ILE A 62 -6.22 -6.52 -7.24
CA ILE A 62 -5.11 -7.47 -7.15
C ILE A 62 -3.83 -6.68 -6.95
N THR A 63 -3.10 -6.97 -5.88
CA THR A 63 -1.75 -6.41 -5.68
C THR A 63 -0.79 -7.05 -6.67
N VAL A 64 -0.19 -6.22 -7.52
CA VAL A 64 0.80 -6.62 -8.52
C VAL A 64 2.21 -6.50 -7.94
N SER A 65 2.48 -5.41 -7.23
CA SER A 65 3.77 -5.22 -6.56
C SER A 65 3.64 -4.32 -5.34
N ILE A 66 4.47 -4.57 -4.33
CA ILE A 66 4.66 -3.71 -3.16
C ILE A 66 6.12 -3.27 -3.14
N LYS A 67 6.39 -1.98 -2.99
CA LYS A 67 7.75 -1.43 -2.96
C LYS A 67 7.87 -0.35 -1.90
N LEU A 68 9.06 -0.23 -1.32
CA LEU A 68 9.42 0.90 -0.49
C LEU A 68 10.09 1.95 -1.38
N VAL A 69 9.49 3.13 -1.48
CA VAL A 69 9.95 4.24 -2.33
C VAL A 69 10.38 5.43 -1.46
N PRO A 70 11.33 6.28 -1.87
CA PRO A 70 11.75 7.47 -1.11
C PRO A 70 10.60 8.43 -0.73
#